data_AF-A0A449AI02-F1
#
_entry.id   AF-A0A449AI02-F1
#
_cell.length_a   1.000
_cell.length_b   1.000
_cell.length_c   1.000
_cell.angle_alpha   90.00
_cell.angle_beta   90.00
_cell.angle_gamma   90.00
#
_symmetry.space_group_name_H-M   'P 1'
#
loop_
_entity.id
_entity.type
_entity.pdbx_description
1 polymer ?
#
loop_
_entity_poly.entity_id
_entity_poly.type
_entity_poly.pdbx_seq_one_letter_code
_entity_poly.pdbx_strand_id
1 'polypeptide(L)'
;MSKNIIELKEHLIHKYNLDEKYLNKLSEQELNELYEQKEKESLIIAKNPNKFFYIKSLPVPKEVETKTSSIGGKIVFFAFIIMLLLFFVLFFVLAFIKHFN
;
A
#
# COMPACT_ATOMS: atom_id res chain seq x y z
N MET A 1 20.75 25.75 20.08
CA MET A 1 20.45 25.04 18.83
C MET A 1 19.82 23.71 19.24
N SER A 2 18.55 23.50 18.94
CA SER A 2 17.76 22.39 19.49
C SER A 2 18.36 21.05 19.05
N LYS A 3 18.64 20.15 20.01
CA LYS A 3 19.20 18.81 19.80
C LYS A 3 18.43 18.02 18.71
N ASN A 4 17.12 18.28 18.59
CA ASN A 4 16.24 17.70 17.58
C ASN A 4 16.62 18.05 16.14
N ILE A 5 17.14 19.25 15.87
CA ILE A 5 17.47 19.68 14.50
C ILE A 5 18.71 18.93 13.99
N ILE A 6 19.67 18.68 14.87
CA ILE A 6 20.90 17.96 14.53
C ILE A 6 20.55 16.50 14.22
N GLU A 7 19.76 15.87 15.08
CA GLU A 7 19.26 14.50 14.87
C GLU A 7 18.45 14.39 13.57
N LEU A 8 17.61 15.38 13.26
CA LEU A 8 16.83 15.40 12.02
C LEU A 8 17.73 15.50 10.78
N LYS A 9 18.78 16.34 10.81
CA LYS A 9 19.76 16.46 9.72
C LYS A 9 20.55 15.17 9.53
N GLU A 10 21.04 14.56 10.60
CA GLU A 10 21.74 13.28 10.54
C GLU A 10 20.87 12.20 9.91
N HIS A 11 19.60 12.14 10.31
CA HIS A 11 18.66 11.18 9.74
C HIS A 11 18.40 11.43 8.25
N LEU A 12 18.25 12.69 7.84
CA LEU A 12 18.10 13.09 6.43
C LEU A 12 19.34 12.72 5.58
N ILE A 13 20.54 12.90 6.13
CA ILE A 13 21.80 12.55 5.48
C ILE A 13 21.93 11.03 5.35
N HIS A 14 21.77 10.27 6.43
CA HIS A 14 22.00 8.84 6.43
C HIS A 14 20.92 8.04 5.70
N LYS A 15 19.64 8.41 5.85
CA LYS A 15 18.52 7.68 5.25
C LYS A 15 18.32 8.02 3.78
N TYR A 16 18.52 9.29 3.40
CA TYR A 16 18.20 9.80 2.06
C TYR A 16 19.40 10.32 1.27
N ASN A 17 20.64 10.24 1.80
CA ASN A 17 21.88 10.70 1.14
C ASN A 17 21.82 12.18 0.69
N LEU A 18 21.22 13.06 1.50
CA LEU A 18 21.15 14.48 1.21
C LEU A 18 22.45 15.21 1.60
N ASP A 19 22.79 16.27 0.88
CA ASP A 19 23.99 17.08 1.12
C ASP A 19 23.82 17.94 2.39
N GLU A 20 24.76 17.83 3.32
CA GLU A 20 24.81 18.63 4.54
C GLU A 20 24.84 20.14 4.25
N LYS A 21 25.53 20.58 3.18
CA LYS A 21 25.59 21.99 2.78
C LYS A 21 24.23 22.53 2.34
N TYR A 22 23.37 21.67 1.82
CA TYR A 22 22.00 22.02 1.46
C TYR A 22 21.13 22.10 2.71
N LEU A 23 21.21 21.10 3.60
CA LEU A 23 20.44 21.07 4.86
C LEU A 23 20.78 22.22 5.82
N ASN A 24 22.01 22.74 5.75
CA ASN A 24 22.44 23.88 6.56
C ASN A 24 21.91 25.24 6.08
N LYS A 25 21.36 25.31 4.86
CA LYS A 25 20.73 26.53 4.33
C LYS A 25 19.23 26.60 4.61
N LEU A 26 18.62 25.48 4.98
CA LEU A 26 17.19 25.38 5.26
C LEU A 26 16.88 25.85 6.68
N SER A 27 15.75 26.53 6.81
CA SER A 27 15.12 26.83 8.09
C SER A 27 14.59 25.57 8.76
N GLU A 28 14.27 25.65 10.05
CA GLU A 28 13.73 24.52 10.81
C GLU A 28 12.39 24.02 10.25
N GLN A 29 11.53 24.92 9.76
CA GLN A 29 10.27 24.56 9.12
C GLN A 29 10.50 23.81 7.80
N GLU A 30 11.37 24.34 6.93
CA GLU A 30 11.69 23.69 5.65
C GLU A 30 12.37 22.33 5.85
N LEU A 31 13.15 22.16 6.92
CA LEU A 31 13.78 20.89 7.26
C LEU A 31 12.75 19.82 7.62
N ASN A 32 11.70 20.20 8.37
CA ASN A 32 10.59 19.32 8.72
C ASN A 32 9.74 18.98 7.49
N GLU A 33 9.41 19.97 6.66
CA GLU A 33 8.67 19.74 5.40
C GLU A 33 9.43 18.80 4.47
N LEU A 34 10.74 19.00 4.32
CA LEU A 34 11.61 18.12 3.53
C LEU A 34 11.62 16.69 4.07
N TYR A 35 11.64 16.55 5.40
CA TYR A 35 11.59 15.25 6.06
C TYR A 35 10.26 14.53 5.77
N GLU A 36 9.12 15.19 5.95
CA GLU A 36 7.80 14.63 5.66
C GLU A 36 7.66 14.25 4.19
N GLN A 37 8.15 15.08 3.27
CA GLN A 37 8.16 14.81 1.85
C GLN A 37 8.94 13.52 1.54
N LYS A 38 10.17 13.41 2.04
CA LYS A 38 11.03 12.23 1.79
C LYS A 38 10.46 10.96 2.40
N GLU A 39 9.83 11.06 3.56
CA GLU A 39 9.13 9.95 4.19
C GLU A 39 7.96 9.47 3.33
N LYS A 40 7.12 10.39 2.83
CA LYS A 40 6.01 10.07 1.92
C LYS A 40 6.51 9.40 0.62
N GLU A 41 7.56 9.94 0.00
CA GLU A 41 8.19 9.38 -1.20
C GLU A 41 8.69 7.94 -0.96
N SER A 42 9.32 7.70 0.20
CA SER A 42 9.82 6.37 0.57
C SER A 42 8.68 5.34 0.73
N LEU A 43 7.54 5.76 1.29
CA LEU A 43 6.36 4.91 1.44
C LEU A 43 5.74 4.55 0.10
N ILE A 44 5.69 5.50 -0.84
CA ILE A 44 5.17 5.27 -2.20
C ILE A 44 6.04 4.23 -2.92
N ILE A 45 7.37 4.36 -2.83
CA ILE A 45 8.30 3.39 -3.42
C ILE A 45 8.16 2.03 -2.74
N ALA A 46 8.02 1.98 -1.40
CA ALA A 46 7.89 0.73 -0.66
C ALA A 46 6.59 -0.04 -1.01
N LYS A 47 5.50 0.67 -1.27
CA LYS A 47 4.21 0.11 -1.69
C LYS A 47 4.18 -0.31 -3.16
N ASN A 48 5.13 0.15 -3.98
CA ASN A 48 5.17 -0.19 -5.38
C ASN A 48 5.64 -1.66 -5.58
N PRO A 49 4.85 -2.54 -6.19
CA PRO A 49 5.24 -3.93 -6.43
C PRO A 49 6.50 -4.07 -7.30
N ASN A 50 6.81 -3.05 -8.12
CA ASN A 50 7.99 -3.00 -8.98
C ASN A 50 9.16 -2.20 -8.37
N LYS A 51 9.21 -2.05 -7.04
CA LYS A 51 10.26 -1.28 -6.34
C LYS A 51 11.70 -1.70 -6.66
N PHE A 52 11.93 -2.94 -7.08
CA PHE A 52 13.27 -3.45 -7.44
C PHE A 52 13.87 -2.72 -8.64
N PHE A 53 13.04 -2.17 -9.52
CA PHE A 53 13.48 -1.40 -10.69
C PHE A 53 13.64 0.10 -10.40
N TYR A 54 13.28 0.55 -9.19
CA TYR A 54 13.48 1.94 -8.79
C TYR A 54 14.94 2.21 -8.44
N ILE A 55 15.67 2.76 -9.41
CA ILE A 55 16.99 3.35 -9.22
C ILE A 55 16.80 4.74 -8.61
N LYS A 56 17.62 5.12 -7.63
CA LYS A 56 17.54 6.41 -6.89
C LYS A 56 17.49 7.67 -7.78
N SER A 57 17.88 7.57 -9.05
CA SER A 57 17.88 8.66 -10.03
C SER A 57 16.58 8.77 -10.84
N LEU A 58 15.63 7.86 -10.68
CA LEU A 58 14.35 7.89 -11.39
C LEU A 58 13.33 8.77 -10.66
N PRO A 59 12.48 9.51 -11.38
CA PRO A 59 11.40 10.27 -10.76
C PRO A 59 10.46 9.35 -9.98
N VAL A 60 10.02 9.81 -8.81
CA VAL A 60 9.08 9.09 -7.94
C VAL A 60 7.82 8.72 -8.74
N PRO A 61 7.31 7.48 -8.62
CA PRO A 61 6.11 7.08 -9.34
C PRO A 61 4.95 8.02 -8.96
N LYS A 62 4.19 8.47 -9.96
CA LYS A 62 2.91 9.12 -9.69
C LYS A 62 2.02 8.13 -8.93
N GLU A 63 1.35 8.62 -7.89
CA GLU A 63 0.31 7.86 -7.21
C GLU A 63 -0.77 7.52 -8.24
N VAL A 64 -0.84 6.25 -8.65
CA VAL A 64 -1.90 5.76 -9.55
C VAL A 64 -2.97 5.15 -8.66
N GLU A 65 -4.18 5.68 -8.72
CA GLU A 65 -5.32 5.07 -8.06
C GLU A 65 -5.49 3.64 -8.58
N THR A 66 -5.23 2.66 -7.71
CA THR A 66 -5.40 1.26 -8.05
C THR A 66 -6.90 0.99 -8.23
N LYS A 67 -7.35 0.90 -9.49
CA LYS A 67 -8.72 0.50 -9.83
C LYS A 67 -8.90 -1.00 -9.61
N THR A 68 -8.94 -1.45 -8.35
CA THR A 68 -9.37 -2.81 -8.03
C THR A 68 -10.89 -2.87 -8.11
N SER A 69 -11.44 -3.73 -8.98
CA SER A 69 -12.90 -3.92 -9.10
C SER A 69 -13.44 -4.71 -7.90
N SER A 70 -13.59 -4.03 -6.76
CA SER A 70 -14.19 -4.59 -5.53
C SER A 70 -15.63 -5.05 -5.76
N ILE A 71 -16.36 -4.36 -6.64
CA ILE A 71 -17.76 -4.65 -6.96
C ILE A 71 -17.88 -5.97 -7.73
N GLY A 72 -17.03 -6.20 -8.74
CA GLY A 72 -17.04 -7.45 -9.51
C GLY A 72 -16.71 -8.66 -8.66
N GLY A 73 -15.70 -8.55 -7.77
CA GLY A 73 -15.32 -9.63 -6.87
C GLY A 73 -16.44 -10.05 -5.91
N LYS A 74 -17.21 -9.09 -5.38
CA LYS A 74 -18.34 -9.36 -4.49
C LYS A 74 -19.45 -10.14 -5.21
N ILE A 75 -19.79 -9.76 -6.43
CA ILE A 75 -20.85 -10.43 -7.22
C ILE A 75 -20.49 -11.90 -7.45
N VAL A 76 -19.25 -12.18 -7.88
CA VAL A 76 -18.78 -13.55 -8.13
C VAL A 76 -18.79 -14.38 -6.84
N PHE A 77 -18.34 -13.80 -5.73
CA PHE A 77 -18.34 -14.47 -4.42
C PHE A 77 -19.76 -14.89 -3.99
N PHE A 78 -20.74 -13.97 -4.06
CA PHE A 78 -22.12 -14.29 -3.68
C PHE A 78 -22.77 -15.30 -4.61
N ALA A 79 -22.52 -15.21 -5.92
CA ALA A 79 -23.02 -16.20 -6.88
C ALA A 79 -22.52 -17.61 -6.55
N PHE A 80 -21.25 -17.75 -6.17
CA PHE A 80 -20.66 -19.03 -5.78
C PHE A 80 -21.28 -19.60 -4.50
N ILE A 81 -21.49 -18.78 -3.47
CA ILE A 81 -22.13 -19.19 -2.21
C ILE A 81 -23.56 -19.68 -2.46
N ILE A 82 -24.33 -18.96 -3.28
CA ILE A 82 -25.71 -19.34 -3.62
C ILE A 82 -25.72 -20.68 -4.38
N MET A 83 -24.80 -20.86 -5.34
CA MET A 83 -24.68 -22.13 -6.07
C MET A 83 -24.42 -23.30 -5.12
N LEU A 84 -23.49 -23.16 -4.16
CA LEU A 84 -23.20 -24.17 -3.14
C LEU A 84 -24.43 -24.52 -2.29
N LEU A 85 -25.18 -23.52 -1.85
CA LEU A 85 -26.43 -23.71 -1.10
C LEU A 85 -27.48 -24.48 -1.91
N LEU A 86 -27.65 -24.14 -3.19
CA LEU A 86 -28.57 -24.85 -4.07
C LEU A 86 -28.18 -26.31 -4.26
N PHE A 87 -26.89 -26.59 -4.48
CA PHE A 87 -26.39 -27.97 -4.56
C PHE A 87 -26.65 -28.72 -3.25
N PHE A 88 -26.38 -28.10 -2.11
CA PHE A 88 -26.63 -28.72 -0.81
C PHE A 88 -28.10 -29.09 -0.62
N VAL A 89 -29.02 -28.16 -0.90
CA VAL A 89 -30.47 -28.42 -0.85
C VAL A 89 -30.87 -29.53 -1.81
N LEU A 90 -30.33 -29.53 -3.03
CA LEU A 90 -30.60 -30.59 -4.02
C LEU A 90 -30.20 -31.97 -3.49
N PHE A 91 -29.00 -32.10 -2.90
CA PHE A 91 -28.55 -33.35 -2.29
C PHE A 91 -29.44 -33.78 -1.12
N PHE A 92 -29.88 -32.83 -0.28
CA PHE A 92 -30.82 -33.11 0.81
C PHE A 92 -32.16 -33.64 0.32
N VAL A 93 -32.74 -33.00 -0.70
CA VAL A 93 -34.01 -33.42 -1.30
C VAL A 93 -33.89 -34.82 -1.91
N LEU A 94 -32.84 -35.08 -2.68
CA LEU A 94 -32.60 -36.40 -3.27
C LEU A 94 -32.39 -37.48 -2.20
N ALA A 95 -31.67 -37.19 -1.14
CA ALA A 95 -31.47 -38.11 -0.02
C ALA A 95 -32.79 -38.41 0.70
N PHE A 96 -33.64 -37.39 0.91
CA PHE A 96 -34.94 -37.56 1.56
C PHE A 96 -35.88 -38.41 0.70
N ILE A 97 -35.98 -38.13 -0.61
CA ILE A 97 -36.78 -38.94 -1.54
C ILE A 97 -36.33 -40.40 -1.55
N LYS A 98 -35.00 -40.65 -1.56
CA LYS A 98 -34.45 -42.02 -1.51
C LYS A 98 -34.69 -42.72 -0.17
N HIS A 99 -34.84 -41.99 0.93
CA HIS A 99 -35.06 -42.58 2.24
C HIS A 99 -36.54 -42.96 2.47
N PHE A 100 -37.47 -42.18 1.93
CA PHE A 100 -38.92 -42.39 2.08
C PHE A 100 -39.56 -43.27 1.00
N ASN A 101 -38.81 -43.68 -0.03
CA ASN A 101 -39.25 -44.52 -1.14
C ASN A 101 -38.41 -45.80 -1.17
#